data_AF-A0A831QJF6-F1
#
_entry.id   AF-A0A831QJF6-F1
#
_cell.length_a   1.000
_cell.length_b   1.000
_cell.length_c   1.000
_cell.angle_alpha   90.00
_cell.angle_beta   90.00
_cell.angle_gamma   90.00
#
_symmetry.space_group_name_H-M   'P 1'
#
loop_
_entity.id
_entity.type
_entity.pdbx_description
1 polymer ?
#
loop_
_entity_poly.entity_id
_entity_poly.type
_entity_poly.pdbx_seq_one_letter_code
_entity_poly.pdbx_strand_id
1 'polypeptide(L)'
;EKDIWSTLALAAFIVLAIEPMSLFSIGFQLSFTAVLGILWLAPPFLSTKSVPAKNLNRITSLWFRLKRGLTGLVVISLAAQIILLPLIVQYFHRVSPVALPANITTVPLLGFWIIPAGLLASLFLPLCPLLAALILHIGATGVHVMMAIIRFWSHFPFASLWMVTPTAMETGLFYGLLFCVFFFKKWRWTKPVLALICTAIFLDTIYWIHTTSFHRDLRVTYLDVGQGNAALVEFPGKKRMVIDGGGFPGSEFDVGRNVIAPYLWKQKITQVDYLVLSHPQADHMKGLIFLAEAFHPKEFWYNGDSSRDAAFSELMNIVSSRNMDILLPVSLSRGRKISRVQIETLHPPPRQQIPGKHWSLNNRSLVLRLSYRGRSFLFPGDIESQGEKIMLKNGPKKMRAQVLLSPHHGSKTSNSREFLAAVVPRVCIVSCGEKNRFGFPHPSTLEILRRKNCRIFRTDRDGAIQISVSAKEGKDKIRTWGNHWKPFPVRLAP
;
A
#
# COMPACT_ATOMS: atom_id res chain seq x y z
N GLU A 1 23.56 18.37 -31.75
CA GLU A 1 23.57 17.00 -32.32
C GLU A 1 22.41 16.87 -33.28
N LYS A 2 22.61 16.27 -34.46
CA LYS A 2 21.64 16.37 -35.56
C LYS A 2 20.41 15.48 -35.45
N ASP A 3 20.34 14.52 -34.51
CA ASP A 3 19.04 13.95 -34.11
C ASP A 3 19.12 13.21 -32.75
N ILE A 4 18.95 13.95 -31.64
CA ILE A 4 19.00 13.40 -30.27
C ILE A 4 17.91 12.33 -30.05
N TRP A 5 16.79 12.43 -30.77
CA TRP A 5 15.70 11.46 -30.71
C TRP A 5 16.11 10.11 -31.30
N SER A 6 16.84 10.13 -32.41
CA SER A 6 17.41 8.92 -33.01
C SER A 6 18.41 8.23 -32.06
N THR A 7 19.22 8.99 -31.32
CA THR A 7 20.14 8.41 -30.31
C THR A 7 19.37 7.73 -29.17
N LEU A 8 18.32 8.37 -28.66
CA LEU A 8 17.49 7.77 -27.60
C LEU A 8 16.78 6.50 -28.09
N ALA A 9 16.24 6.53 -29.31
CA ALA A 9 15.58 5.38 -29.93
C ALA A 9 16.56 4.22 -30.17
N LEU A 10 17.77 4.52 -30.66
CA LEU A 10 18.82 3.52 -30.85
C LEU A 10 19.25 2.89 -29.52
N ALA A 11 19.43 3.70 -28.47
CA ALA A 11 19.75 3.20 -27.14
C ALA A 11 18.64 2.26 -26.61
N ALA A 12 17.36 2.65 -26.76
CA ALA A 12 16.23 1.82 -26.36
C ALA A 12 16.21 0.50 -27.15
N PHE A 13 16.41 0.58 -28.47
CA PHE A 13 16.45 -0.59 -29.34
C PHE A 13 17.56 -1.57 -28.95
N ILE A 14 18.79 -1.09 -28.71
CA ILE A 14 19.90 -1.95 -28.32
C ILE A 14 19.59 -2.67 -26.99
N VAL A 15 19.09 -1.95 -25.98
CA VAL A 15 18.73 -2.55 -24.68
C VAL A 15 17.66 -3.61 -24.86
N LEU A 16 16.59 -3.32 -25.60
CA LEU A 16 15.46 -4.25 -25.80
C LEU A 16 15.81 -5.42 -26.72
N ALA A 17 16.77 -5.26 -27.63
CA ALA A 17 17.28 -6.35 -28.45
C ALA A 17 18.07 -7.36 -27.62
N ILE A 18 18.78 -6.90 -26.58
CA ILE A 18 19.54 -7.75 -25.66
C ILE A 18 18.60 -8.38 -24.62
N GLU A 19 17.73 -7.58 -24.01
CA GLU A 19 16.80 -8.02 -22.97
C GLU A 19 15.39 -7.41 -23.21
N PRO A 20 14.52 -8.12 -23.94
CA PRO A 20 13.17 -7.62 -24.23
C PRO A 20 12.33 -7.35 -22.98
N MET A 21 12.59 -8.10 -21.90
CA MET A 21 11.90 -7.95 -20.62
C MET A 21 12.25 -6.64 -19.90
N SER A 22 13.34 -5.96 -20.27
CA SER A 22 13.68 -4.65 -19.67
C SER A 22 12.55 -3.64 -19.86
N LEU A 23 11.72 -3.76 -20.91
CA LEU A 23 10.54 -2.89 -21.13
C LEU A 23 9.59 -2.84 -19.92
N PHE A 24 9.47 -3.95 -19.19
CA PHE A 24 8.62 -4.06 -18.01
C PHE A 24 9.35 -3.74 -16.71
N SER A 25 10.67 -3.51 -16.78
CA SER A 25 11.45 -3.11 -15.62
C SER A 25 11.22 -1.65 -15.27
N ILE A 26 11.18 -1.37 -13.96
CA ILE A 26 11.05 0.00 -13.43
C ILE A 26 12.25 0.86 -13.89
N GLY A 27 13.46 0.29 -13.93
CA GLY A 27 14.68 0.99 -14.32
C GLY A 27 14.65 1.51 -15.75
N PHE A 28 14.23 0.67 -16.71
CA PHE A 28 14.07 1.09 -18.12
C PHE A 28 13.02 2.19 -18.25
N GLN A 29 11.83 1.97 -17.68
CA GLN A 29 10.72 2.93 -17.79
C GLN A 29 11.09 4.29 -17.22
N LEU A 30 11.61 4.34 -15.99
CA LEU A 30 12.00 5.61 -15.38
C LEU A 30 13.13 6.29 -16.15
N SER A 31 14.16 5.56 -16.58
CA SER A 31 15.31 6.16 -17.27
C SER A 31 14.93 6.76 -18.63
N PHE A 32 14.28 5.98 -19.49
CA PHE A 32 13.90 6.44 -20.83
C PHE A 32 12.81 7.52 -20.78
N THR A 33 11.82 7.41 -19.88
CA THR A 33 10.81 8.46 -19.70
C THR A 33 11.41 9.75 -19.13
N ALA A 34 12.41 9.66 -18.24
CA ALA A 34 13.10 10.84 -17.72
C ALA A 34 13.83 11.59 -18.84
N VAL A 35 14.64 10.88 -19.64
CA VAL A 35 15.38 11.48 -20.76
C VAL A 35 14.42 12.07 -21.78
N LEU A 36 13.36 11.33 -22.15
CA LEU A 36 12.32 11.83 -23.06
C LEU A 36 11.67 13.11 -22.55
N GLY A 37 11.28 13.16 -21.27
CA GLY A 37 10.67 14.36 -20.70
C GLY A 37 11.65 15.52 -20.54
N ILE A 38 12.93 15.27 -20.25
CA ILE A 38 13.96 16.32 -20.24
C ILE A 38 14.11 16.91 -21.65
N LEU A 39 14.28 16.07 -22.67
CA LEU A 39 14.43 16.51 -24.07
C LEU A 39 13.19 17.24 -24.59
N TRP A 40 12.01 16.87 -24.10
CA TRP A 40 10.76 17.48 -24.52
C TRP A 40 10.41 18.76 -23.75
N LEU A 41 10.41 18.71 -22.42
CA LEU A 41 9.88 19.75 -21.55
C LEU A 41 10.91 20.84 -21.22
N ALA A 42 12.21 20.54 -21.18
CA ALA A 42 13.22 21.51 -20.76
C ALA A 42 13.52 22.63 -21.80
N PRO A 43 13.64 22.36 -23.12
CA PRO A 43 14.11 23.35 -24.08
C PRO A 43 13.33 24.69 -24.09
N PRO A 44 11.98 24.71 -24.02
CA PRO A 44 11.22 25.96 -23.99
C PRO A 44 11.58 26.89 -22.83
N PHE A 45 12.01 26.34 -21.69
CA PHE A 45 12.37 27.12 -20.50
C PHE A 45 13.87 27.44 -20.42
N LEU A 46 14.71 26.68 -21.13
CA LEU A 46 16.15 26.94 -21.24
C LEU A 46 16.48 27.97 -22.32
N SER A 47 15.57 28.20 -23.27
CA SER A 47 15.72 29.19 -24.34
C SER A 47 15.58 30.62 -23.81
N THR A 48 16.60 31.11 -23.11
CA THR A 48 16.78 32.55 -22.91
C THR A 48 17.22 33.16 -24.24
N LYS A 49 16.46 34.16 -24.74
CA LYS A 49 16.91 34.98 -25.87
C LYS A 49 18.35 35.41 -25.61
N SER A 50 19.25 34.98 -26.50
CA SER A 50 20.69 35.20 -26.39
C SER A 50 20.97 36.68 -26.13
N VAL A 51 21.43 37.03 -24.93
CA VAL A 51 22.02 38.35 -24.71
C VAL A 51 23.36 38.34 -25.46
N PRO A 52 23.58 39.20 -26.46
CA PRO A 52 24.80 39.17 -27.25
C PRO A 52 26.01 39.38 -26.34
N ALA A 53 26.93 38.41 -26.36
CA ALA A 53 28.07 38.29 -25.46
C ALA A 53 29.11 39.43 -25.58
N LYS A 54 28.92 40.38 -26.51
CA LYS A 54 29.89 41.45 -26.80
C LYS A 54 29.96 42.56 -25.75
N ASN A 55 28.99 42.69 -24.83
CA ASN A 55 28.91 43.81 -23.87
C ASN A 55 28.91 43.42 -22.38
N LEU A 56 29.34 42.20 -22.01
CA LEU A 56 29.33 41.77 -20.60
C LEU A 56 30.72 41.81 -19.96
N ASN A 57 30.90 42.63 -18.92
CA ASN A 57 32.08 42.62 -18.03
C ASN A 57 32.38 41.20 -17.48
N ARG A 58 33.65 40.93 -17.13
CA ARG A 58 34.11 39.59 -16.68
C ARG A 58 33.33 39.07 -15.44
N ILE A 59 32.96 39.96 -14.52
CA ILE A 59 32.15 39.63 -13.34
C ILE A 59 30.70 39.32 -13.72
N THR A 60 30.07 40.12 -14.59
CA THR A 60 28.71 39.85 -15.08
C THR A 60 28.64 38.55 -15.90
N SER A 61 29.73 38.16 -16.57
CA SER A 61 29.88 36.87 -17.25
C SER A 61 29.87 35.66 -16.29
N LEU A 62 30.53 35.75 -15.12
CA LEU A 62 30.53 34.65 -14.14
C LEU A 62 29.13 34.47 -13.51
N TRP A 63 28.51 35.56 -13.06
CA TRP A 63 27.14 35.54 -12.52
C TRP A 63 26.12 35.02 -13.55
N PHE A 64 26.28 35.40 -14.81
CA PHE A 64 25.43 34.90 -15.90
C PHE A 64 25.59 33.39 -16.10
N ARG A 65 26.81 32.85 -16.05
CA ARG A 65 27.08 31.40 -16.15
C ARG A 65 26.50 30.64 -14.96
N LEU A 66 26.69 31.13 -13.74
CA LEU A 66 26.14 30.54 -12.52
C LEU A 66 24.61 30.53 -12.54
N LYS A 67 23.98 31.66 -12.88
CA LYS A 67 22.53 31.77 -13.01
C LYS A 67 22.00 30.80 -14.06
N ARG A 68 22.63 30.72 -15.23
CA ARG A 68 22.25 29.79 -16.30
C ARG A 68 22.40 28.33 -15.87
N GLY A 69 23.48 27.98 -15.15
CA GLY A 69 23.68 26.65 -14.59
C GLY A 69 22.58 26.28 -13.59
N LEU A 70 22.27 27.18 -12.65
CA LEU A 70 21.21 26.97 -11.67
C LEU A 70 19.83 26.85 -12.32
N THR A 71 19.51 27.71 -13.29
CA THR A 71 18.28 27.59 -14.09
C THR A 71 18.24 26.25 -14.83
N GLY A 72 19.36 25.81 -15.40
CA GLY A 72 19.50 24.49 -16.02
C GLY A 72 19.13 23.36 -15.07
N LEU A 73 19.74 23.33 -13.89
CA LEU A 73 19.48 22.31 -12.86
C LEU A 73 18.02 22.29 -12.44
N VAL A 74 17.41 23.46 -12.20
CA VAL A 74 16.00 23.59 -11.80
C VAL A 74 15.09 23.06 -12.91
N VAL A 75 15.28 23.52 -14.15
CA VAL A 75 14.41 23.16 -15.28
C VAL A 75 14.52 21.68 -15.61
N ILE A 76 15.74 21.12 -15.65
CA ILE A 76 15.95 19.68 -15.93
C ILE A 76 15.32 18.84 -14.82
N SER A 77 15.54 19.20 -13.55
CA SER A 77 14.95 18.50 -12.41
C SER A 77 13.42 18.54 -12.44
N LEU A 78 12.84 19.70 -12.74
CA LEU A 78 11.38 19.85 -12.88
C LEU A 78 10.83 19.04 -14.06
N ALA A 79 11.49 19.08 -15.22
CA ALA A 79 11.08 18.32 -16.39
C ALA A 79 11.04 16.81 -16.10
N ALA A 80 12.09 16.29 -15.46
CA ALA A 80 12.15 14.89 -15.03
C ALA A 80 11.06 14.58 -13.98
N GLN A 81 10.88 15.44 -12.97
CA GLN A 81 9.88 15.23 -11.91
C GLN A 81 8.45 15.18 -12.49
N ILE A 82 8.11 16.07 -13.41
CA ILE A 82 6.77 16.18 -14.00
C ILE A 82 6.48 14.96 -14.89
N ILE A 83 7.40 14.60 -15.79
CA ILE A 83 7.16 13.48 -16.72
C ILE A 83 7.09 12.13 -15.99
N LEU A 84 7.86 11.96 -14.92
CA LEU A 84 7.92 10.71 -14.17
C LEU A 84 6.81 10.59 -13.12
N LEU A 85 6.07 11.66 -12.82
CA LEU A 85 5.14 11.71 -11.70
C LEU A 85 4.15 10.53 -11.67
N PRO A 86 3.42 10.20 -12.76
CA PRO A 86 2.50 9.06 -12.74
C PRO A 86 3.20 7.72 -12.50
N LEU A 87 4.39 7.51 -13.09
CA LEU A 87 5.17 6.28 -12.92
C LEU A 87 5.69 6.14 -11.50
N ILE A 88 6.23 7.22 -10.93
CA ILE A 88 6.71 7.24 -9.54
C ILE A 88 5.55 6.93 -8.59
N VAL A 89 4.38 7.53 -8.78
CA VAL A 89 3.20 7.25 -7.93
C VAL A 89 2.67 5.83 -8.15
N GLN A 90 2.75 5.31 -9.37
CA GLN A 90 2.31 3.95 -9.69
C GLN A 90 3.17 2.88 -9.01
N TYR A 91 4.50 3.06 -9.00
CA TYR A 91 5.44 2.08 -8.45
C TYR A 91 5.73 2.27 -6.97
N PHE A 92 5.81 3.52 -6.50
CA PHE A 92 6.27 3.82 -5.14
C PHE A 92 5.18 4.42 -4.25
N HIS A 93 4.03 4.80 -4.82
CA HIS A 93 2.90 5.39 -4.09
C HIS A 93 3.29 6.64 -3.29
N ARG A 94 4.35 7.34 -3.70
CA ARG A 94 4.92 8.48 -2.99
C ARG A 94 5.26 9.59 -3.96
N VAL A 95 5.21 10.82 -3.46
CA VAL A 95 5.81 11.99 -4.10
C VAL A 95 6.69 12.68 -3.07
N SER A 96 7.85 13.14 -3.51
CA SER A 96 8.76 13.92 -2.68
C SER A 96 8.79 15.37 -3.18
N PRO A 97 8.01 16.28 -2.57
CA PRO A 97 8.09 17.71 -2.85
C PRO A 97 9.50 18.30 -2.68
N VAL A 98 10.27 17.78 -1.70
CA VAL A 98 11.65 18.22 -1.44
C VAL A 98 12.66 17.68 -2.46
N ALA A 99 12.24 16.83 -3.41
CA ALA A 99 13.13 16.30 -4.45
C ALA A 99 13.76 17.40 -5.30
N LEU A 100 13.02 18.50 -5.57
CA LEU A 100 13.58 19.61 -6.35
C LEU A 100 14.77 20.29 -5.64
N PRO A 101 14.61 20.84 -4.42
CA PRO A 101 15.75 21.44 -3.72
C PRO A 101 16.83 20.42 -3.33
N ALA A 102 16.46 19.15 -3.08
CA ALA A 102 17.43 18.07 -2.88
C ALA A 102 18.26 17.83 -4.15
N ASN A 103 17.66 17.78 -5.34
CA ASN A 103 18.38 17.57 -6.59
C ASN A 103 19.32 18.75 -6.90
N ILE A 104 18.90 19.99 -6.64
CA ILE A 104 19.74 21.18 -6.84
C ILE A 104 21.03 21.10 -6.00
N THR A 105 20.97 20.52 -4.80
CA THR A 105 22.10 20.42 -3.88
C THR A 105 22.92 19.13 -4.06
N THR A 106 22.27 18.02 -4.43
CA THR A 106 22.91 16.69 -4.50
C THR A 106 23.41 16.33 -5.89
N VAL A 107 22.71 16.70 -6.96
CA VAL A 107 23.12 16.38 -8.35
C VAL A 107 24.49 16.96 -8.69
N PRO A 108 24.86 18.20 -8.30
CA PRO A 108 26.21 18.70 -8.51
C PRO A 108 27.28 17.87 -7.77
N LEU A 109 27.01 17.44 -6.54
CA LEU A 109 27.94 16.57 -5.79
C LEU A 109 28.12 15.23 -6.50
N LEU A 110 27.01 14.65 -6.97
CA LEU A 110 27.05 13.40 -7.71
C LEU A 110 27.85 13.53 -9.01
N GLY A 111 27.56 14.56 -9.81
CA GLY A 111 28.13 14.75 -11.14
C GLY A 111 29.57 15.27 -11.17
N PHE A 112 29.96 16.14 -10.23
CA PHE A 112 31.30 16.76 -10.24
C PHE A 112 32.28 16.15 -9.26
N TRP A 113 31.81 15.39 -8.27
CA TRP A 113 32.67 14.82 -7.24
C TRP A 113 32.58 13.29 -7.20
N ILE A 114 31.40 12.74 -6.92
CA ILE A 114 31.26 11.32 -6.60
C ILE A 114 31.51 10.43 -7.83
N ILE A 115 30.82 10.69 -8.94
CA ILE A 115 30.97 9.87 -10.17
C ILE A 115 32.38 10.01 -10.76
N PRO A 116 32.95 11.22 -10.93
CA PRO A 116 34.33 11.34 -11.42
C PRO A 116 35.35 10.64 -10.53
N ALA A 117 35.22 10.73 -9.20
CA ALA A 117 36.10 10.00 -8.28
C ALA A 117 35.97 8.48 -8.45
N GLY A 118 34.75 7.95 -8.56
CA GLY A 118 34.53 6.52 -8.80
C GLY A 118 35.12 6.04 -10.12
N LEU A 119 34.92 6.78 -11.21
CA LEU A 119 35.48 6.45 -12.53
C LEU A 119 37.02 6.52 -12.53
N LEU A 120 37.60 7.58 -11.95
CA LEU A 120 39.05 7.69 -11.81
C LEU A 120 39.63 6.55 -10.95
N ALA A 121 39.00 6.23 -9.83
CA ALA A 121 39.42 5.11 -9.00
C ALA A 121 39.37 3.78 -9.78
N SER A 122 38.32 3.55 -10.56
CA SER A 122 38.20 2.33 -11.37
C SER A 122 39.31 2.22 -12.43
N LEU A 123 39.74 3.34 -13.01
CA LEU A 123 40.85 3.41 -13.96
C LEU A 123 42.20 3.11 -13.30
N PHE A 124 42.41 3.61 -12.07
CA PHE A 124 43.67 3.41 -11.33
C PHE A 124 43.72 2.11 -10.55
N LEU A 125 42.61 1.42 -10.32
CA LEU A 125 42.54 0.17 -9.57
C LEU A 125 43.54 -0.90 -10.06
N PRO A 126 43.66 -1.19 -11.37
CA PRO A 126 44.64 -2.16 -11.87
C PRO A 126 46.10 -1.63 -11.85
N LEU A 127 46.30 -0.30 -11.81
CA LEU A 127 47.63 0.31 -11.92
C LEU A 127 48.29 0.59 -10.56
N CYS A 128 47.52 1.14 -9.63
CA CYS A 128 47.97 1.50 -8.29
C CYS A 128 46.79 1.42 -7.31
N PRO A 129 46.60 0.28 -6.63
CA PRO A 129 45.50 0.07 -5.70
C PRO A 129 45.46 1.10 -4.56
N LEU A 130 46.62 1.58 -4.09
CA LEU A 130 46.70 2.60 -3.04
C LEU A 130 46.13 3.95 -3.51
N LEU A 131 46.46 4.37 -4.73
CA LEU A 131 45.93 5.60 -5.32
C LEU A 131 44.43 5.46 -5.59
N ALA A 132 43.98 4.31 -6.10
CA ALA A 132 42.56 4.03 -6.27
C ALA A 132 41.81 4.09 -4.92
N ALA A 133 42.37 3.51 -3.86
CA ALA A 133 41.81 3.58 -2.52
C ALA A 133 41.72 5.02 -2.00
N LEU A 134 42.76 5.86 -2.19
CA LEU A 134 42.73 7.27 -1.80
C LEU A 134 41.62 8.04 -2.54
N ILE A 135 41.49 7.83 -3.86
CA ILE A 135 40.44 8.45 -4.68
C ILE A 135 39.05 7.98 -4.22
N LEU A 136 38.89 6.69 -3.88
CA LEU A 136 37.63 6.18 -3.33
C LEU A 136 37.30 6.80 -1.98
N HIS A 137 38.28 7.03 -1.10
CA HIS A 137 38.03 7.74 0.17
C HIS A 137 37.55 9.17 -0.08
N ILE A 138 38.12 9.87 -1.06
CA ILE A 138 37.65 11.20 -1.49
C ILE A 138 36.23 11.12 -2.07
N GLY A 139 35.91 10.09 -2.87
CA GLY A 139 34.54 9.88 -3.36
C GLY A 139 33.56 9.58 -2.22
N ALA A 140 33.98 8.76 -1.25
CA ALA A 140 33.19 8.39 -0.09
C ALA A 140 32.85 9.59 0.80
N THR A 141 33.77 10.54 1.00
CA THR A 141 33.43 11.79 1.71
C THR A 141 32.36 12.59 0.98
N GLY A 142 32.40 12.64 -0.35
CA GLY A 142 31.33 13.20 -1.17
C GLY A 142 29.97 12.52 -0.94
N VAL A 143 29.94 11.18 -0.86
CA VAL A 143 28.73 10.42 -0.52
C VAL A 143 28.22 10.76 0.89
N HIS A 144 29.10 10.88 1.88
CA HIS A 144 28.70 11.25 3.25
C HIS A 144 28.08 12.64 3.31
N VAL A 145 28.65 13.62 2.59
CA VAL A 145 28.09 14.98 2.47
C VAL A 145 26.73 14.94 1.80
N MET A 146 26.60 14.21 0.68
CA MET A 146 25.33 14.03 -0.01
C MET A 146 24.27 13.41 0.91
N MET A 147 24.62 12.38 1.67
CA MET A 147 23.71 11.75 2.64
C MET A 147 23.31 12.70 3.77
N ALA A 148 24.22 13.57 4.25
CA ALA A 148 23.88 14.58 5.24
C ALA A 148 22.85 15.60 4.69
N ILE A 149 23.01 16.03 3.43
CA ILE A 149 22.06 16.92 2.75
C ILE A 149 20.70 16.21 2.55
N ILE A 150 20.70 14.96 2.11
CA ILE A 150 19.45 14.19 1.95
C ILE A 150 18.75 14.04 3.30
N ARG A 151 19.50 13.71 4.36
CA ARG A 151 18.95 13.66 5.73
C ARG A 151 18.35 15.00 6.13
N PHE A 152 19.03 16.11 5.88
CA PHE A 152 18.46 17.44 6.15
C PHE A 152 17.10 17.63 5.46
N TRP A 153 16.99 17.32 4.16
CA TRP A 153 15.72 17.41 3.43
C TRP A 153 14.65 16.41 3.90
N SER A 154 15.04 15.26 4.44
CA SER A 154 14.08 14.25 4.92
C SER A 154 13.42 14.59 6.25
N HIS A 155 13.95 15.55 7.03
CA HIS A 155 13.34 15.97 8.30
C HIS A 155 12.08 16.82 8.11
N PHE A 156 11.84 17.35 6.91
CA PHE A 156 10.65 18.14 6.65
C PHE A 156 9.40 17.24 6.59
N PRO A 157 8.27 17.65 7.18
CA PRO A 157 7.06 16.81 7.27
C PRO A 157 6.45 16.46 5.91
N PHE A 158 6.74 17.26 4.88
CA PHE A 158 6.31 17.05 3.50
C PHE A 158 7.42 16.45 2.62
N ALA A 159 8.48 15.86 3.21
CA ALA A 159 9.57 15.27 2.45
C ALA A 159 9.13 14.07 1.60
N SER A 160 8.14 13.32 2.08
CA SER A 160 7.55 12.18 1.37
C SER A 160 6.07 12.10 1.69
N LEU A 161 5.23 12.31 0.68
CA LEU A 161 3.78 12.23 0.79
C LEU A 161 3.28 10.95 0.13
N TRP A 162 2.46 10.20 0.86
CA TRP A 162 1.76 9.03 0.31
C TRP A 162 0.66 9.46 -0.66
N MET A 163 0.58 8.77 -1.79
CA MET A 163 -0.34 9.09 -2.88
C MET A 163 -1.08 7.84 -3.33
N VAL A 164 -2.35 8.03 -3.70
CA VAL A 164 -3.17 6.96 -4.30
C VAL A 164 -2.61 6.58 -5.66
N THR A 165 -2.74 5.30 -6.04
CA THR A 165 -2.23 4.80 -7.31
C THR A 165 -3.06 5.36 -8.47
N PRO A 166 -2.48 6.01 -9.49
CA PRO A 166 -3.24 6.46 -10.64
C PRO A 166 -3.78 5.27 -11.43
N THR A 167 -4.98 5.41 -12.00
CA THR A 167 -5.47 4.44 -12.99
C THR A 167 -4.77 4.65 -14.34
N ALA A 168 -4.79 3.65 -15.21
CA ALA A 168 -4.26 3.81 -16.58
C ALA A 168 -4.93 4.98 -17.33
N MET A 169 -6.22 5.21 -17.08
CA MET A 169 -6.95 6.36 -17.61
C MET A 169 -6.42 7.68 -17.06
N GLU A 170 -6.23 7.80 -15.74
CA GLU A 170 -5.67 9.00 -15.11
C GLU A 170 -4.25 9.30 -15.61
N THR A 171 -3.41 8.27 -15.75
CA THR A 171 -2.07 8.38 -16.33
C THR A 171 -2.13 8.88 -17.79
N GLY A 172 -3.04 8.33 -18.59
CA GLY A 172 -3.29 8.79 -19.97
C GLY A 172 -3.79 10.23 -20.05
N LEU A 173 -4.73 10.61 -19.17
CA LEU A 173 -5.24 11.98 -19.08
C LEU A 173 -4.14 12.97 -18.66
N PHE A 174 -3.26 12.57 -17.74
CA PHE A 174 -2.11 13.38 -17.33
C PHE A 174 -1.14 13.63 -18.49
N TYR A 175 -0.70 12.58 -19.20
CA TYR A 175 0.19 12.75 -20.34
C TYR A 175 -0.49 13.47 -21.52
N GLY A 176 -1.78 13.23 -21.73
CA GLY A 176 -2.59 13.97 -22.71
C GLY A 176 -2.66 15.46 -22.38
N LEU A 177 -2.88 15.82 -21.11
CA LEU A 177 -2.86 17.20 -20.64
C LEU A 177 -1.49 17.86 -20.89
N LEU A 178 -0.40 17.20 -20.50
CA LEU A 178 0.95 17.67 -20.78
C LEU A 178 1.17 17.88 -22.28
N PHE A 179 0.78 16.92 -23.11
CA PHE A 179 0.90 17.02 -24.56
C PHE A 179 0.13 18.24 -25.11
N CYS A 180 -1.09 18.47 -24.63
CA CYS A 180 -1.92 19.59 -25.04
C CYS A 180 -1.33 20.95 -24.65
N VAL A 181 -0.69 21.06 -23.49
CA VAL A 181 -0.11 22.33 -23.04
C VAL A 181 1.04 22.78 -23.95
N PHE A 182 1.82 21.84 -24.50
CA PHE A 182 3.03 22.14 -25.28
C PHE A 182 2.82 22.19 -26.81
N PHE A 183 2.00 21.31 -27.39
CA PHE A 183 1.88 21.21 -28.86
C PHE A 183 0.67 21.94 -29.45
N PHE A 184 -0.34 22.15 -28.62
CA PHE A 184 -1.66 22.55 -29.09
C PHE A 184 -1.93 24.06 -28.93
N LYS A 185 -0.91 24.90 -28.70
CA LYS A 185 -1.08 26.36 -28.85
C LYS A 185 -1.37 26.80 -30.29
N LYS A 186 -1.12 25.94 -31.30
CA LYS A 186 -1.23 26.27 -32.73
C LYS A 186 -2.40 25.61 -33.47
N TRP A 187 -3.20 24.78 -32.81
CA TRP A 187 -4.29 24.03 -33.43
C TRP A 187 -5.66 24.52 -32.97
N ARG A 188 -6.67 24.47 -33.84
CA ARG A 188 -8.02 25.01 -33.55
C ARG A 188 -8.81 24.17 -32.53
N TRP A 189 -8.44 22.91 -32.34
CA TRP A 189 -9.15 21.93 -31.50
C TRP A 189 -8.66 21.85 -30.05
N THR A 190 -7.88 22.82 -29.61
CA THR A 190 -7.03 22.63 -28.44
C THR A 190 -7.73 23.02 -27.17
N LYS A 191 -8.52 24.09 -27.23
CA LYS A 191 -9.51 24.44 -26.21
C LYS A 191 -10.56 23.32 -26.01
N PRO A 192 -11.22 22.76 -27.05
CA PRO A 192 -12.19 21.69 -26.82
C PRO A 192 -11.57 20.39 -26.32
N VAL A 193 -10.39 19.98 -26.80
CA VAL A 193 -9.69 18.80 -26.26
C VAL A 193 -9.28 19.01 -24.80
N LEU A 194 -8.73 20.18 -24.46
CA LEU A 194 -8.38 20.52 -23.07
C LEU A 194 -9.63 20.52 -22.17
N ALA A 195 -10.74 21.09 -22.64
CA ALA A 195 -12.00 21.05 -21.92
C ALA A 195 -12.47 19.60 -21.69
N LEU A 196 -12.40 18.74 -22.71
CA LEU A 196 -12.74 17.32 -22.59
C LEU A 196 -11.88 16.59 -21.55
N ILE A 197 -10.55 16.80 -21.57
CA ILE A 197 -9.62 16.21 -20.59
C ILE A 197 -9.96 16.69 -19.18
N CYS A 198 -10.15 18.00 -18.99
CA CYS A 198 -10.52 18.57 -17.70
C CYS A 198 -11.87 18.03 -17.20
N THR A 199 -12.86 17.92 -18.09
CA THR A 199 -14.16 17.31 -17.77
C THR A 199 -14.00 15.83 -17.39
N ALA A 200 -13.18 15.06 -18.10
CA ALA A 200 -12.91 13.67 -17.77
C ALA A 200 -12.26 13.53 -16.39
N ILE A 201 -11.25 14.36 -16.07
CA ILE A 201 -10.61 14.40 -14.74
C ILE A 201 -11.64 14.76 -13.67
N PHE A 202 -12.50 15.74 -13.92
CA PHE A 202 -13.55 16.16 -13.00
C PHE A 202 -14.57 15.05 -12.72
N LEU A 203 -15.06 14.37 -13.77
CA LEU A 203 -16.00 13.26 -13.65
C LEU A 203 -15.37 12.05 -12.95
N ASP A 204 -14.12 11.72 -13.26
CA ASP A 204 -13.36 10.66 -12.58
C ASP A 204 -13.19 10.98 -11.09
N THR A 205 -12.85 12.23 -10.75
CA THR A 205 -12.75 12.69 -9.36
C THR A 205 -14.08 12.53 -8.63
N ILE A 206 -15.20 12.93 -9.24
CA ILE A 206 -16.54 12.75 -8.67
C ILE A 206 -16.86 11.27 -8.46
N TYR A 207 -16.55 10.43 -9.46
CA TYR A 207 -16.76 8.99 -9.37
C TYR A 207 -16.00 8.38 -8.18
N TRP A 208 -14.72 8.71 -8.02
CA TRP A 208 -13.92 8.21 -6.91
C TRP A 208 -14.39 8.75 -5.56
N ILE A 209 -14.72 10.03 -5.46
CA ILE A 209 -15.30 10.61 -4.24
C ILE A 209 -16.59 9.85 -3.87
N HIS A 210 -17.50 9.65 -4.82
CA HIS A 210 -18.75 8.94 -4.54
C HIS A 210 -18.51 7.48 -4.11
N THR A 211 -17.66 6.75 -4.83
CA THR A 211 -17.41 5.32 -4.59
C THR A 211 -16.61 5.03 -3.32
N THR A 212 -15.72 5.92 -2.90
CA THR A 212 -14.93 5.78 -1.67
C THR A 212 -15.61 6.37 -0.45
N SER A 213 -16.44 7.40 -0.63
CA SER A 213 -16.90 8.24 0.48
C SER A 213 -18.39 8.23 0.73
N PHE A 214 -19.21 7.91 -0.28
CA PHE A 214 -20.67 8.02 -0.20
C PHE A 214 -21.39 6.72 -0.56
N HIS A 215 -20.66 5.61 -0.75
CA HIS A 215 -21.28 4.30 -0.97
C HIS A 215 -22.09 3.85 0.25
N ARG A 216 -23.18 3.13 0.01
CA ARG A 216 -24.09 2.61 1.06
C ARG A 216 -23.86 1.14 1.39
N ASP A 217 -22.92 0.51 0.71
CA ASP A 217 -22.62 -0.92 0.84
C ASP A 217 -21.61 -1.13 1.98
N LEU A 218 -21.70 -2.27 2.67
CA LEU A 218 -20.60 -2.78 3.49
C LEU A 218 -19.75 -3.69 2.61
N ARG A 219 -18.46 -3.43 2.48
CA ARG A 219 -17.53 -4.32 1.76
C ARG A 219 -16.50 -4.86 2.71
N VAL A 220 -16.37 -6.18 2.75
CA VAL A 220 -15.34 -6.87 3.53
C VAL A 220 -14.42 -7.56 2.54
N THR A 221 -13.16 -7.14 2.49
CA THR A 221 -12.13 -7.75 1.63
C THR A 221 -11.14 -8.51 2.49
N TYR A 222 -11.11 -9.83 2.35
CA TYR A 222 -10.06 -10.68 2.90
C TYR A 222 -8.88 -10.64 1.94
N LEU A 223 -7.76 -10.08 2.40
CA LEU A 223 -6.60 -9.83 1.57
C LEU A 223 -5.74 -11.10 1.49
N ASP A 224 -5.19 -11.36 0.31
CA ASP A 224 -4.18 -12.38 0.15
C ASP A 224 -2.83 -11.83 0.59
N VAL A 225 -2.48 -12.11 1.84
CA VAL A 225 -1.23 -11.71 2.48
C VAL A 225 -0.19 -12.84 2.52
N GLY A 226 -0.43 -13.92 1.77
CA GLY A 226 0.31 -15.16 1.91
C GLY A 226 -0.03 -15.82 3.25
N GLN A 227 0.86 -15.72 4.24
CA GLN A 227 0.61 -16.29 5.56
C GLN A 227 0.00 -15.26 6.52
N GLY A 228 -0.98 -15.70 7.30
CA GLY A 228 -1.66 -14.86 8.28
C GLY A 228 -3.06 -14.43 7.85
N ASN A 229 -3.64 -13.52 8.63
CA ASN A 229 -4.93 -12.91 8.38
C ASN A 229 -4.77 -11.42 8.11
N ALA A 230 -5.52 -10.91 7.14
CA ALA A 230 -5.76 -9.47 6.99
C ALA A 230 -7.11 -9.25 6.31
N ALA A 231 -7.94 -8.39 6.88
CA ALA A 231 -9.23 -8.03 6.30
C ALA A 231 -9.46 -6.52 6.33
N LEU A 232 -9.82 -5.95 5.18
CA LEU A 232 -10.31 -4.58 5.08
C LEU A 232 -11.83 -4.57 5.18
N VAL A 233 -12.36 -3.84 6.15
CA VAL A 233 -13.78 -3.52 6.27
C VAL A 233 -14.01 -2.08 5.82
N GLU A 234 -14.68 -1.96 4.68
CA GLU A 234 -15.20 -0.70 4.14
C GLU A 234 -16.65 -0.51 4.59
N PHE A 235 -16.83 0.29 5.64
CA PHE A 235 -18.17 0.64 6.12
C PHE A 235 -18.89 1.53 5.09
N PRO A 236 -20.24 1.59 5.13
CA PRO A 236 -20.97 2.62 4.40
C PRO A 236 -20.39 4.02 4.69
N GLY A 237 -20.12 4.78 3.63
CA GLY A 237 -19.43 6.06 3.70
C GLY A 237 -17.90 5.95 3.71
N LYS A 238 -17.22 6.88 4.38
CA LYS A 238 -15.75 7.01 4.37
C LYS A 238 -15.00 6.08 5.34
N LYS A 239 -15.69 5.50 6.33
CA LYS A 239 -15.02 4.82 7.44
C LYS A 239 -14.39 3.50 7.02
N ARG A 240 -13.16 3.23 7.47
CA ARG A 240 -12.37 2.03 7.14
C ARG A 240 -11.77 1.39 8.37
N MET A 241 -11.83 0.05 8.44
CA MET A 241 -11.19 -0.74 9.49
C MET A 241 -10.31 -1.82 8.85
N VAL A 242 -9.11 -2.01 9.38
CA VAL A 242 -8.25 -3.15 9.02
C VAL A 242 -8.18 -4.08 10.23
N ILE A 243 -8.53 -5.35 10.02
CA ILE A 243 -8.48 -6.42 11.02
C ILE A 243 -7.33 -7.35 10.65
N ASP A 244 -6.33 -7.39 11.52
CA ASP A 244 -5.03 -8.03 11.32
C ASP A 244 -4.26 -7.52 10.09
N GLY A 245 -2.95 -7.72 10.08
CA GLY A 245 -2.02 -7.19 9.09
C GLY A 245 -1.18 -8.24 8.37
N GLY A 246 -1.41 -9.54 8.61
CA GLY A 246 -0.53 -10.58 8.10
C GLY A 246 0.91 -10.49 8.64
N GLY A 247 1.78 -11.34 8.10
CA GLY A 247 3.21 -11.28 8.38
C GLY A 247 3.89 -12.65 8.41
N PHE A 248 5.21 -12.64 8.35
CA PHE A 248 6.01 -13.85 8.44
C PHE A 248 6.97 -13.74 9.64
N PRO A 249 6.95 -14.69 10.59
CA PRO A 249 7.94 -14.78 11.65
C PRO A 249 9.37 -14.78 11.07
N GLY A 250 10.27 -13.96 11.63
CA GLY A 250 11.68 -13.89 11.20
C GLY A 250 11.95 -13.31 9.81
N SER A 251 10.93 -12.88 9.05
CA SER A 251 11.12 -12.21 7.75
C SER A 251 11.18 -10.70 7.88
N GLU A 252 11.98 -10.06 7.03
CA GLU A 252 12.01 -8.62 6.78
C GLU A 252 10.94 -8.17 5.77
N PHE A 253 10.22 -9.11 5.15
CA PHE A 253 9.14 -8.76 4.22
C PHE A 253 7.96 -8.15 4.98
N ASP A 254 7.81 -6.83 4.82
CA ASP A 254 6.70 -6.07 5.40
C ASP A 254 5.43 -6.23 4.55
N VAL A 255 4.51 -7.07 5.03
CA VAL A 255 3.20 -7.29 4.40
C VAL A 255 2.35 -6.02 4.37
N GLY A 256 2.44 -5.18 5.39
CA GLY A 256 1.72 -3.91 5.47
C GLY A 256 2.13 -2.98 4.34
N ARG A 257 3.45 -2.80 4.16
CA ARG A 257 4.04 -1.91 3.15
C ARG A 257 3.93 -2.46 1.73
N ASN A 258 4.11 -3.76 1.54
CA ASN A 258 4.27 -4.36 0.21
C ASN A 258 2.99 -5.02 -0.34
N VAL A 259 1.98 -5.27 0.50
CA VAL A 259 0.73 -5.93 0.08
C VAL A 259 -0.49 -5.09 0.45
N ILE A 260 -0.69 -4.79 1.74
CA ILE A 260 -1.93 -4.15 2.20
C ILE A 260 -1.99 -2.69 1.73
N ALA A 261 -0.95 -1.90 1.97
CA ALA A 261 -0.95 -0.49 1.60
C ALA A 261 -1.06 -0.23 0.08
N PRO A 262 -0.33 -0.96 -0.79
CA PRO A 262 -0.55 -0.89 -2.24
C PRO A 262 -1.99 -1.21 -2.65
N TYR A 263 -2.63 -2.20 -2.01
CA TYR A 263 -4.05 -2.48 -2.23
C TYR A 263 -4.93 -1.28 -1.82
N LEU A 264 -4.71 -0.70 -0.63
CA LEU A 264 -5.47 0.46 -0.15
C LEU A 264 -5.33 1.66 -1.09
N TRP A 265 -4.11 2.03 -1.50
CA TRP A 265 -3.88 3.14 -2.41
C TRP A 265 -4.45 2.90 -3.81
N LYS A 266 -4.48 1.64 -4.28
CA LYS A 266 -5.14 1.27 -5.53
C LYS A 266 -6.67 1.36 -5.44
N GLN A 267 -7.25 1.15 -4.25
CA GLN A 267 -8.67 1.43 -3.96
C GLN A 267 -8.95 2.91 -3.64
N LYS A 268 -7.97 3.80 -3.86
CA LYS A 268 -8.04 5.24 -3.52
C LYS A 268 -8.30 5.52 -2.03
N ILE A 269 -7.90 4.61 -1.15
CA ILE A 269 -7.99 4.76 0.29
C ILE A 269 -6.69 5.40 0.79
N THR A 270 -6.80 6.56 1.42
CA THR A 270 -5.66 7.30 2.02
C THR A 270 -5.67 7.30 3.54
N GLN A 271 -6.77 6.86 4.16
CA GLN A 271 -6.95 6.83 5.60
C GLN A 271 -7.61 5.52 6.02
N VAL A 272 -7.15 4.99 7.15
CA VAL A 272 -7.80 3.92 7.91
C VAL A 272 -8.25 4.55 9.22
N ASP A 273 -9.43 4.24 9.72
CA ASP A 273 -9.93 4.82 10.98
C ASP A 273 -9.65 3.92 12.18
N TYR A 274 -9.72 2.60 11.96
CA TYR A 274 -9.62 1.59 13.02
C TYR A 274 -8.61 0.52 12.59
N LEU A 275 -7.62 0.28 13.43
CA LEU A 275 -6.82 -0.94 13.36
C LEU A 275 -7.31 -1.90 14.43
N VAL A 276 -7.46 -3.17 14.06
CA VAL A 276 -7.85 -4.24 14.98
C VAL A 276 -6.78 -5.31 14.92
N LEU A 277 -6.24 -5.67 16.07
CA LEU A 277 -5.32 -6.79 16.24
C LEU A 277 -6.04 -7.89 17.03
N SER A 278 -6.24 -9.05 16.41
CA SER A 278 -6.86 -10.20 17.07
C SER A 278 -5.98 -10.67 18.24
N HIS A 279 -4.70 -10.91 18.01
CA HIS A 279 -3.72 -11.33 19.02
C HIS A 279 -2.28 -11.05 18.55
N PRO A 280 -1.29 -10.93 19.44
CA PRO A 280 0.03 -10.41 19.10
C PRO A 280 1.00 -11.48 18.55
N GLN A 281 0.56 -12.23 17.54
CA GLN A 281 1.43 -13.10 16.74
C GLN A 281 1.84 -12.42 15.42
N ALA A 282 3.01 -12.79 14.92
CA ALA A 282 3.66 -12.09 13.82
C ALA A 282 2.84 -12.09 12.51
N ASP A 283 2.10 -13.15 12.25
CA ASP A 283 1.21 -13.33 11.10
C ASP A 283 -0.17 -12.64 11.25
N HIS A 284 -0.38 -11.91 12.33
CA HIS A 284 -1.54 -11.03 12.53
C HIS A 284 -1.14 -9.57 12.74
N MET A 285 0.04 -9.33 13.28
CA MET A 285 0.43 -8.03 13.80
C MET A 285 1.37 -7.26 12.87
N LYS A 286 2.32 -7.92 12.20
CA LYS A 286 3.48 -7.24 11.60
C LYS A 286 3.07 -6.19 10.57
N GLY A 287 2.13 -6.51 9.68
CA GLY A 287 1.69 -5.54 8.68
C GLY A 287 0.95 -4.33 9.26
N LEU A 288 0.47 -4.38 10.51
CA LEU A 288 -0.17 -3.23 11.16
C LEU A 288 0.83 -2.12 11.51
N ILE A 289 2.13 -2.44 11.69
CA ILE A 289 3.18 -1.45 12.02
C ILE A 289 3.21 -0.35 10.98
N PHE A 290 3.38 -0.75 9.72
CA PHE A 290 3.42 0.17 8.61
C PHE A 290 2.09 0.92 8.43
N LEU A 291 0.95 0.24 8.62
CA LEU A 291 -0.36 0.87 8.48
C LEU A 291 -0.63 1.93 9.58
N ALA A 292 -0.19 1.65 10.80
CA ALA A 292 -0.28 2.59 11.92
C ALA A 292 0.52 3.87 11.65
N GLU A 293 1.68 3.75 10.99
CA GLU A 293 2.50 4.89 10.61
C GLU A 293 1.96 5.66 9.40
N ALA A 294 1.55 4.94 8.35
CA ALA A 294 1.22 5.56 7.05
C ALA A 294 -0.24 6.05 6.94
N PHE A 295 -1.20 5.37 7.56
CA PHE A 295 -2.64 5.63 7.36
C PHE A 295 -3.32 6.38 8.52
N HIS A 296 -2.57 6.70 9.57
CA HIS A 296 -3.00 7.56 10.68
C HIS A 296 -4.37 7.17 11.29
N PRO A 297 -4.54 5.91 11.76
CA PRO A 297 -5.76 5.46 12.39
C PRO A 297 -6.03 6.22 13.68
N LYS A 298 -7.33 6.39 13.96
CA LYS A 298 -7.79 7.07 15.18
C LYS A 298 -7.76 6.12 16.37
N GLU A 299 -8.01 4.85 16.11
CA GLU A 299 -8.18 3.87 17.17
C GLU A 299 -7.48 2.55 16.88
N PHE A 300 -6.99 1.94 17.94
CA PHE A 300 -6.35 0.63 17.94
C PHE A 300 -7.10 -0.31 18.89
N TRP A 301 -7.73 -1.34 18.35
CA TRP A 301 -8.50 -2.32 19.11
C TRP A 301 -7.69 -3.60 19.21
N TYR A 302 -7.52 -4.14 20.41
CA TYR A 302 -6.81 -5.40 20.57
C TYR A 302 -7.26 -6.14 21.82
N ASN A 303 -6.81 -7.38 21.96
CA ASN A 303 -7.22 -8.26 23.05
C ASN A 303 -6.63 -7.90 24.43
N GLY A 304 -5.66 -6.96 24.50
CA GLY A 304 -5.02 -6.56 25.76
C GLY A 304 -3.81 -7.42 26.16
N ASP A 305 -3.35 -8.31 25.28
CA ASP A 305 -2.19 -9.17 25.54
C ASP A 305 -0.88 -8.44 25.25
N SER A 306 0.16 -8.81 25.98
CA SER A 306 1.53 -8.40 25.69
C SER A 306 2.29 -9.51 24.96
N SER A 307 3.27 -9.11 24.15
CA SER A 307 4.22 -10.02 23.50
C SER A 307 5.65 -9.54 23.74
N ARG A 308 6.60 -10.48 23.76
CA ARG A 308 8.05 -10.19 23.83
C ARG A 308 8.66 -9.94 22.46
N ASP A 309 7.89 -10.05 21.38
CA ASP A 309 8.33 -9.77 20.02
C ASP A 309 8.65 -8.27 19.88
N ALA A 310 9.82 -7.94 19.33
CA ALA A 310 10.23 -6.56 19.08
C ALA A 310 9.24 -5.81 18.17
N ALA A 311 8.61 -6.53 17.23
CA ALA A 311 7.59 -5.98 16.35
C ALA A 311 6.32 -5.52 17.13
N PHE A 312 6.01 -6.16 18.27
CA PHE A 312 4.91 -5.73 19.12
C PHE A 312 5.25 -4.43 19.85
N SER A 313 6.46 -4.33 20.40
CA SER A 313 6.95 -3.10 21.02
C SER A 313 6.99 -1.94 20.03
N GLU A 314 7.44 -2.18 18.81
CA GLU A 314 7.43 -1.20 17.73
C GLU A 314 6.01 -0.71 17.41
N LEU A 315 5.05 -1.64 17.19
CA LEU A 315 3.65 -1.29 16.96
C LEU A 315 3.09 -0.43 18.10
N MET A 316 3.30 -0.84 19.35
CA MET A 316 2.77 -0.11 20.51
C MET A 316 3.42 1.26 20.71
N ASN A 317 4.69 1.42 20.33
CA ASN A 317 5.37 2.72 20.32
C ASN A 317 4.77 3.66 19.26
N ILE A 318 4.43 3.13 18.08
CA ILE A 318 3.74 3.92 17.03
C ILE A 318 2.33 4.30 17.50
N VAL A 319 1.57 3.35 18.04
CA VAL A 319 0.22 3.58 18.59
C VAL A 319 0.24 4.70 19.65
N SER A 320 1.22 4.66 20.56
CA SER A 320 1.38 5.66 21.63
C SER A 320 1.85 7.02 21.09
N SER A 321 2.90 7.05 20.27
CA SER A 321 3.46 8.31 19.70
C SER A 321 2.48 9.04 18.78
N ARG A 322 1.54 8.31 18.17
CA ARG A 322 0.46 8.87 17.34
C ARG A 322 -0.81 9.21 18.10
N ASN A 323 -0.85 9.01 19.43
CA ASN A 323 -2.01 9.27 20.29
C ASN A 323 -3.30 8.57 19.81
N MET A 324 -3.20 7.29 19.42
CA MET A 324 -4.38 6.51 19.03
C MET A 324 -5.18 6.08 20.26
N ASP A 325 -6.51 6.09 20.18
CA ASP A 325 -7.36 5.59 21.25
C ASP A 325 -7.28 4.06 21.31
N ILE A 326 -6.77 3.53 22.42
CA ILE A 326 -6.65 2.08 22.64
C ILE A 326 -7.97 1.55 23.21
N LEU A 327 -8.65 0.68 22.46
CA LEU A 327 -9.88 0.02 22.93
C LEU A 327 -9.63 -1.46 23.26
N LEU A 328 -9.89 -1.79 24.53
CA LEU A 328 -9.81 -3.14 25.08
C LEU A 328 -11.18 -3.85 25.03
N PRO A 329 -11.23 -5.18 25.17
CA PRO A 329 -12.48 -5.94 25.12
C PRO A 329 -13.56 -5.44 26.09
N VAL A 330 -13.15 -4.96 27.27
CA VAL A 330 -14.06 -4.37 28.28
C VAL A 330 -14.78 -3.13 27.73
N SER A 331 -14.07 -2.25 27.02
CA SER A 331 -14.61 -1.03 26.40
C SER A 331 -15.53 -1.35 25.21
N LEU A 332 -15.33 -2.50 24.57
CA LEU A 332 -16.10 -2.96 23.41
C LEU A 332 -17.30 -3.86 23.78
N SER A 333 -17.46 -4.20 25.06
CA SER A 333 -18.44 -5.16 25.56
C SER A 333 -19.91 -4.79 25.27
N ARG A 334 -20.23 -3.49 25.19
CA ARG A 334 -21.58 -3.00 24.85
C ARG A 334 -21.89 -3.04 23.35
N GLY A 335 -20.93 -3.48 22.53
CA GLY A 335 -20.98 -3.37 21.09
C GLY A 335 -20.84 -1.93 20.62
N ARG A 336 -20.58 -1.77 19.32
CA ARG A 336 -20.35 -0.47 18.70
C ARG A 336 -21.03 -0.38 17.35
N LYS A 337 -21.58 0.79 17.04
CA LYS A 337 -22.20 1.06 15.74
C LYS A 337 -21.33 2.01 14.94
N ILE A 338 -20.81 1.56 13.80
CA ILE A 338 -19.99 2.35 12.88
C ILE A 338 -20.73 2.40 11.54
N SER A 339 -21.14 3.60 11.11
CA SER A 339 -21.87 3.79 9.84
C SER A 339 -23.01 2.78 9.61
N ARG A 340 -23.85 2.57 10.63
CA ARG A 340 -24.98 1.62 10.65
C ARG A 340 -24.62 0.13 10.72
N VAL A 341 -23.34 -0.22 10.70
CA VAL A 341 -22.87 -1.60 10.96
C VAL A 341 -22.71 -1.78 12.45
N GLN A 342 -23.37 -2.79 13.00
CA GLN A 342 -23.23 -3.17 14.41
C GLN A 342 -22.04 -4.12 14.55
N ILE A 343 -21.16 -3.83 15.49
CA ILE A 343 -19.94 -4.57 15.78
C ILE A 343 -20.04 -5.06 17.22
N GLU A 344 -19.87 -6.35 17.44
CA GLU A 344 -19.93 -6.97 18.76
C GLU A 344 -18.62 -7.68 19.03
N THR A 345 -18.07 -7.50 20.23
CA THR A 345 -16.94 -8.29 20.71
C THR A 345 -17.48 -9.51 21.44
N LEU A 346 -17.18 -10.70 20.93
CA LEU A 346 -17.67 -11.96 21.48
C LEU A 346 -16.65 -12.64 22.41
N HIS A 347 -15.36 -12.35 22.22
CA HIS A 347 -14.25 -12.94 22.96
C HIS A 347 -13.02 -12.00 22.85
N PRO A 348 -12.08 -11.98 23.82
CA PRO A 348 -12.19 -12.60 25.14
C PRO A 348 -13.28 -11.95 26.00
N PRO A 349 -13.84 -12.68 27.00
CA PRO A 349 -14.69 -12.05 27.99
C PRO A 349 -13.89 -10.99 28.77
N PRO A 350 -14.55 -9.95 29.32
CA PRO A 350 -13.88 -8.97 30.18
C PRO A 350 -13.07 -9.65 31.29
N ARG A 351 -11.88 -9.11 31.58
CA ARG A 351 -10.75 -9.71 32.33
C ARG A 351 -11.07 -10.54 33.59
N GLN A 352 -12.21 -10.33 34.23
CA GLN A 352 -12.65 -11.09 35.42
C GLN A 352 -13.00 -12.57 35.13
N GLN A 353 -12.99 -13.02 33.86
CA GLN A 353 -13.34 -14.40 33.47
C GLN A 353 -12.24 -15.15 32.69
N ILE A 354 -11.02 -14.62 32.57
CA ILE A 354 -9.94 -15.27 31.80
C ILE A 354 -9.15 -16.22 32.72
N PRO A 355 -9.13 -17.54 32.47
CA PRO A 355 -8.41 -18.49 33.33
C PRO A 355 -6.90 -18.45 33.08
N GLY A 356 -6.14 -17.79 33.95
CA GLY A 356 -4.71 -18.06 34.25
C GLY A 356 -3.67 -18.13 33.11
N LYS A 357 -2.42 -18.42 33.50
CA LYS A 357 -1.21 -18.51 32.64
C LYS A 357 -1.20 -19.63 31.58
N HIS A 358 -2.26 -20.44 31.47
CA HIS A 358 -2.27 -21.69 30.67
C HIS A 358 -2.92 -21.58 29.27
N TRP A 359 -3.37 -20.39 28.86
CA TRP A 359 -4.00 -20.18 27.56
C TRP A 359 -2.98 -19.78 26.50
N SER A 360 -3.04 -20.42 25.33
CA SER A 360 -2.30 -19.95 24.15
C SER A 360 -2.80 -18.56 23.73
N LEU A 361 -1.91 -17.76 23.13
CA LEU A 361 -2.26 -16.43 22.60
C LEU A 361 -3.42 -16.51 21.60
N ASN A 362 -3.45 -17.56 20.78
CA ASN A 362 -4.49 -17.88 19.81
C ASN A 362 -5.88 -17.92 20.47
N ASN A 363 -6.00 -18.65 21.58
CA ASN A 363 -7.26 -18.75 22.33
C ASN A 363 -7.64 -17.46 23.07
N ARG A 364 -6.81 -16.42 23.04
CA ARG A 364 -7.12 -15.08 23.56
C ARG A 364 -7.43 -14.07 22.46
N SER A 365 -7.61 -14.52 21.22
CA SER A 365 -7.93 -13.66 20.08
C SER A 365 -9.16 -12.77 20.34
N LEU A 366 -9.09 -11.50 19.95
CA LEU A 366 -10.24 -10.61 19.90
C LEU A 366 -11.18 -11.06 18.77
N VAL A 367 -12.36 -11.55 19.13
CA VAL A 367 -13.36 -12.04 18.19
C VAL A 367 -14.42 -10.99 17.96
N LEU A 368 -14.55 -10.55 16.70
CA LEU A 368 -15.53 -9.56 16.29
C LEU A 368 -16.62 -10.17 15.42
N ARG A 369 -17.86 -9.79 15.69
CA ARG A 369 -19.00 -10.05 14.82
C ARG A 369 -19.54 -8.74 14.26
N LEU A 370 -19.59 -8.64 12.94
CA LEU A 370 -20.18 -7.49 12.25
C LEU A 370 -21.56 -7.87 11.74
N SER A 371 -22.53 -6.96 11.84
CA SER A 371 -23.85 -7.16 11.25
C SER A 371 -24.36 -5.91 10.54
N TYR A 372 -24.89 -6.11 9.34
CA TYR A 372 -25.44 -5.07 8.48
C TYR A 372 -26.55 -5.65 7.60
N ARG A 373 -27.75 -5.07 7.68
CA ARG A 373 -28.91 -5.44 6.84
C ARG A 373 -29.20 -6.96 6.82
N GLY A 374 -29.22 -7.59 7.99
CA GLY A 374 -29.46 -9.02 8.14
C GLY A 374 -28.29 -9.93 7.71
N ARG A 375 -27.16 -9.36 7.28
CA ARG A 375 -25.91 -10.09 7.03
C ARG A 375 -24.99 -9.98 8.22
N SER A 376 -24.25 -11.04 8.49
CA SER A 376 -23.28 -11.08 9.56
C SER A 376 -22.01 -11.82 9.18
N PHE A 377 -20.91 -11.28 9.69
CA PHE A 377 -19.53 -11.70 9.45
C PHE A 377 -18.89 -12.00 10.79
N LEU A 378 -18.18 -13.11 10.91
CA LEU A 378 -17.42 -13.47 12.10
C LEU A 378 -15.93 -13.49 11.79
N PHE A 379 -15.17 -12.75 12.60
CA PHE A 379 -13.70 -12.67 12.58
C PHE A 379 -13.18 -13.26 13.90
N PRO A 380 -12.91 -14.57 13.93
CA PRO A 380 -12.56 -15.28 15.16
C PRO A 380 -11.07 -15.18 15.53
N GLY A 381 -10.24 -14.51 14.72
CA GLY A 381 -8.79 -14.63 14.83
C GLY A 381 -8.39 -16.10 14.78
N ASP A 382 -7.52 -16.50 15.70
CA ASP A 382 -6.97 -17.85 15.73
C ASP A 382 -7.47 -18.70 16.90
N ILE A 383 -8.65 -18.38 17.45
CA ILE A 383 -9.22 -19.21 18.52
C ILE A 383 -9.22 -20.69 18.11
N GLU A 384 -8.79 -21.52 19.05
CA GLU A 384 -8.82 -22.97 18.92
C GLU A 384 -10.01 -23.51 19.71
N SER A 385 -10.14 -24.84 19.74
CA SER A 385 -11.22 -25.53 20.42
C SER A 385 -11.45 -25.09 21.88
N GLN A 386 -10.42 -24.58 22.57
CA GLN A 386 -10.56 -24.04 23.93
C GLN A 386 -11.31 -22.70 23.94
N GLY A 387 -10.93 -21.75 23.07
CA GLY A 387 -11.62 -20.48 22.89
C GLY A 387 -13.05 -20.66 22.37
N GLU A 388 -13.23 -21.58 21.41
CA GLU A 388 -14.55 -21.96 20.90
C GLU A 388 -15.49 -22.43 22.02
N LYS A 389 -15.01 -23.28 22.94
CA LYS A 389 -15.79 -23.75 24.10
C LYS A 389 -16.24 -22.63 25.01
N ILE A 390 -15.42 -21.60 25.23
CA ILE A 390 -15.83 -20.42 26.02
C ILE A 390 -16.93 -19.65 25.30
N MET A 391 -16.76 -19.39 24.01
CA MET A 391 -17.78 -18.68 23.24
C MET A 391 -19.11 -19.45 23.20
N LEU A 392 -19.06 -20.77 23.07
CA LEU A 392 -20.23 -21.64 23.18
C LEU A 392 -20.93 -21.51 24.54
N LYS A 393 -20.18 -21.48 25.64
CA LYS A 393 -20.74 -21.27 27.00
C LYS A 393 -21.37 -19.88 27.16
N ASN A 394 -20.79 -18.85 26.54
CA ASN A 394 -21.25 -17.46 26.66
C ASN A 394 -22.42 -17.08 25.74
N GLY A 395 -22.92 -18.04 24.96
CA GLY A 395 -24.17 -17.92 24.19
C GLY A 395 -23.99 -18.28 22.71
N PRO A 396 -24.36 -19.50 22.27
CA PRO A 396 -24.11 -19.96 20.91
C PRO A 396 -24.86 -19.13 19.86
N LYS A 397 -26.04 -18.61 20.20
CA LYS A 397 -26.84 -17.74 19.31
C LYS A 397 -26.12 -16.45 18.92
N LYS A 398 -25.21 -15.94 19.77
CA LYS A 398 -24.44 -14.71 19.48
C LYS A 398 -23.41 -14.93 18.38
N MET A 399 -22.99 -16.16 18.12
CA MET A 399 -21.98 -16.50 17.12
C MET A 399 -22.55 -16.66 15.70
N ARG A 400 -23.88 -16.67 15.53
CA ARG A 400 -24.49 -16.84 14.21
C ARG A 400 -23.95 -15.82 13.22
N ALA A 401 -23.34 -16.32 12.15
CA ALA A 401 -22.77 -15.52 11.08
C ALA A 401 -22.89 -16.24 9.73
N GLN A 402 -23.35 -15.54 8.70
CA GLN A 402 -23.45 -16.14 7.37
C GLN A 402 -22.08 -16.24 6.67
N VAL A 403 -21.14 -15.36 7.03
CA VAL A 403 -19.76 -15.39 6.56
C VAL A 403 -18.84 -15.63 7.75
N LEU A 404 -18.00 -16.66 7.66
CA LEU A 404 -16.96 -16.98 8.64
C LEU A 404 -15.58 -16.82 8.00
N LEU A 405 -14.68 -16.05 8.61
CA LEU A 405 -13.26 -16.26 8.41
C LEU A 405 -12.86 -17.48 9.25
N SER A 406 -12.41 -18.56 8.61
CA SER A 406 -12.05 -19.79 9.30
C SER A 406 -10.96 -19.51 10.33
N PRO A 407 -11.18 -19.81 11.62
CA PRO A 407 -10.18 -19.55 12.63
C PRO A 407 -8.88 -20.31 12.35
N HIS A 408 -7.76 -19.69 12.71
CA HIS A 408 -6.43 -20.31 12.68
C HIS A 408 -6.11 -20.90 11.31
N HIS A 409 -6.41 -20.12 10.26
CA HIS A 409 -6.16 -20.46 8.84
C HIS A 409 -6.83 -21.78 8.38
N GLY A 410 -7.87 -22.24 9.07
CA GLY A 410 -8.48 -23.55 8.80
C GLY A 410 -7.71 -24.73 9.41
N SER A 411 -7.00 -24.50 10.51
CA SER A 411 -6.37 -25.54 11.34
C SER A 411 -7.37 -26.59 11.80
N LYS A 412 -6.86 -27.79 12.09
CA LYS A 412 -7.61 -28.89 12.74
C LYS A 412 -7.84 -28.66 14.23
N THR A 413 -7.08 -27.76 14.86
CA THR A 413 -7.24 -27.41 16.29
C THR A 413 -8.42 -26.45 16.53
N SER A 414 -8.92 -25.85 15.45
CA SER A 414 -10.10 -24.99 15.40
C SER A 414 -11.18 -25.62 14.53
N ASN A 415 -12.28 -24.91 14.31
CA ASN A 415 -13.42 -25.32 13.50
C ASN A 415 -14.12 -26.58 14.05
N SER A 416 -14.29 -26.69 15.38
CA SER A 416 -15.03 -27.81 15.98
C SER A 416 -16.46 -27.93 15.43
N ARG A 417 -17.03 -29.13 15.52
CA ARG A 417 -18.38 -29.39 14.99
C ARG A 417 -19.42 -28.54 15.69
N GLU A 418 -19.26 -28.35 17.00
CA GLU A 418 -20.09 -27.56 17.89
C GLU A 418 -19.99 -26.07 17.55
N PHE A 419 -18.77 -25.56 17.34
CA PHE A 419 -18.55 -24.18 16.90
C PHE A 419 -19.21 -23.91 15.56
N LEU A 420 -18.96 -24.74 14.54
CA LEU A 420 -19.56 -24.58 13.22
C LEU A 420 -21.08 -24.81 13.22
N ALA A 421 -21.61 -25.59 14.17
CA ALA A 421 -23.05 -25.72 14.39
C ALA A 421 -23.68 -24.48 15.03
N ALA A 422 -22.95 -23.75 15.86
CA ALA A 422 -23.41 -22.48 16.43
C ALA A 422 -23.30 -21.31 15.45
N VAL A 423 -22.22 -21.24 14.67
CA VAL A 423 -22.00 -20.17 13.67
C VAL A 423 -22.96 -20.31 12.47
N VAL A 424 -23.18 -21.55 12.00
CA VAL A 424 -23.98 -21.86 10.79
C VAL A 424 -23.54 -21.06 9.55
N PRO A 425 -22.25 -21.13 9.16
CA PRO A 425 -21.74 -20.33 8.04
C PRO A 425 -22.24 -20.88 6.70
N ARG A 426 -22.64 -19.98 5.80
CA ARG A 426 -22.95 -20.31 4.40
C ARG A 426 -21.75 -20.09 3.48
N VAL A 427 -20.90 -19.13 3.85
CA VAL A 427 -19.60 -18.88 3.23
C VAL A 427 -18.53 -18.99 4.29
N CYS A 428 -17.46 -19.72 3.97
CA CYS A 428 -16.26 -19.80 4.78
C CYS A 428 -15.08 -19.29 3.95
N ILE A 429 -14.36 -18.32 4.48
CA ILE A 429 -13.13 -17.79 3.91
C ILE A 429 -11.97 -18.40 4.69
N VAL A 430 -11.00 -18.97 3.99
CA VAL A 430 -9.78 -19.48 4.59
C VAL A 430 -8.63 -18.59 4.11
N SER A 431 -8.11 -17.75 4.99
CA SER A 431 -6.86 -17.02 4.73
C SER A 431 -5.70 -17.96 4.99
N CYS A 432 -4.95 -18.28 3.94
CA CYS A 432 -3.81 -19.18 3.99
C CYS A 432 -2.89 -18.90 2.80
N GLY A 433 -1.61 -19.24 2.95
CA GLY A 433 -0.61 -19.07 1.89
C GLY A 433 -0.46 -20.33 1.05
N GLU A 434 -0.10 -20.15 -0.22
CA GLU A 434 0.21 -21.27 -1.11
C GLU A 434 1.38 -22.08 -0.54
N LYS A 435 1.21 -23.41 -0.45
CA LYS A 435 2.22 -24.36 0.06
C LYS A 435 2.80 -23.95 1.44
N ASN A 436 1.96 -23.37 2.31
CA ASN A 436 2.38 -23.01 3.66
C ASN A 436 2.88 -24.24 4.45
N ARG A 437 3.88 -24.02 5.32
CA ARG A 437 4.59 -25.09 6.05
C ARG A 437 3.72 -25.85 7.05
N PHE A 438 2.55 -25.30 7.42
CA PHE A 438 1.65 -25.85 8.42
C PHE A 438 0.61 -26.81 7.83
N GLY A 439 0.52 -26.89 6.50
CA GLY A 439 -0.49 -27.72 5.83
C GLY A 439 -1.91 -27.18 5.96
N PHE A 440 -2.06 -25.85 6.09
CA PHE A 440 -3.36 -25.19 6.15
C PHE A 440 -3.96 -24.92 4.76
N PRO A 441 -5.30 -24.88 4.62
CA PRO A 441 -6.27 -25.43 5.56
C PRO A 441 -6.13 -26.95 5.67
N HIS A 442 -6.36 -27.48 6.87
CA HIS A 442 -6.28 -28.92 7.07
C HIS A 442 -7.41 -29.65 6.31
N PRO A 443 -7.14 -30.81 5.68
CA PRO A 443 -8.15 -31.55 4.91
C PRO A 443 -9.43 -31.87 5.69
N SER A 444 -9.32 -32.21 6.98
CA SER A 444 -10.49 -32.49 7.83
C SER A 444 -11.39 -31.26 8.01
N THR A 445 -10.81 -30.06 8.11
CA THR A 445 -11.55 -28.81 8.23
C THR A 445 -12.35 -28.54 6.95
N LEU A 446 -11.72 -28.74 5.79
CA LEU A 446 -12.40 -28.63 4.49
C LEU A 446 -13.55 -29.64 4.36
N GLU A 447 -13.35 -30.87 4.82
CA GLU A 447 -14.38 -31.91 4.78
C GLU A 447 -15.58 -31.56 5.66
N ILE A 448 -15.36 -31.06 6.89
CA ILE A 448 -16.44 -30.63 7.80
C ILE A 448 -17.23 -29.47 7.17
N LEU A 449 -16.55 -28.50 6.58
CA LEU A 449 -17.19 -27.36 5.91
C LEU A 449 -18.01 -27.81 4.68
N ARG A 450 -17.48 -28.73 3.87
CA ARG A 450 -18.19 -29.31 2.71
C ARG A 450 -19.44 -30.07 3.15
N ARG A 451 -19.35 -30.91 4.19
CA ARG A 451 -20.50 -31.65 4.74
C ARG A 451 -21.61 -30.73 5.26
N LYS A 452 -21.28 -29.51 5.66
CA LYS A 452 -22.25 -28.47 6.05
C LYS A 452 -22.79 -27.65 4.88
N ASN A 453 -22.50 -28.04 3.63
CA ASN A 453 -22.84 -27.28 2.41
C ASN A 453 -22.32 -25.83 2.44
N CYS A 454 -21.19 -25.60 3.14
CA CYS A 454 -20.57 -24.29 3.20
C CYS A 454 -19.75 -24.03 1.94
N ARG A 455 -19.93 -22.86 1.32
CA ARG A 455 -19.12 -22.45 0.18
C ARG A 455 -17.77 -21.93 0.66
N ILE A 456 -16.71 -22.62 0.28
CA ILE A 456 -15.34 -22.33 0.73
C ILE A 456 -14.62 -21.48 -0.32
N PHE A 457 -13.97 -20.40 0.11
CA PHE A 457 -13.01 -19.63 -0.69
C PHE A 457 -11.67 -19.59 0.05
N ARG A 458 -10.56 -19.61 -0.68
CA ARG A 458 -9.22 -19.62 -0.11
C ARG A 458 -8.36 -18.53 -0.75
N THR A 459 -7.65 -17.75 0.06
CA THR A 459 -6.81 -16.66 -0.46
C THR A 459 -5.70 -17.15 -1.39
N ASP A 460 -5.09 -18.30 -1.09
CA ASP A 460 -4.05 -18.91 -1.93
C ASP A 460 -4.50 -19.36 -3.33
N ARG A 461 -5.82 -19.47 -3.57
CA ARG A 461 -6.38 -19.92 -4.85
C ARG A 461 -7.23 -18.86 -5.52
N ASP A 462 -8.02 -18.16 -4.72
CA ASP A 462 -8.98 -17.16 -5.17
C ASP A 462 -8.40 -15.74 -5.09
N GLY A 463 -7.15 -15.57 -4.63
CA GLY A 463 -6.55 -14.27 -4.35
C GLY A 463 -7.32 -13.52 -3.26
N ALA A 464 -7.33 -12.19 -3.31
CA ALA A 464 -8.19 -11.40 -2.43
C ALA A 464 -9.67 -11.74 -2.67
N ILE A 465 -10.46 -11.83 -1.59
CA ILE A 465 -11.89 -12.15 -1.65
C ILE A 465 -12.70 -11.02 -1.02
N GLN A 466 -13.47 -10.32 -1.82
CA GLN A 466 -14.36 -9.25 -1.37
C GLN A 466 -15.81 -9.71 -1.35
N ILE A 467 -16.48 -9.49 -0.22
CA ILE A 467 -17.91 -9.67 -0.06
C ILE A 467 -18.55 -8.30 0.14
N SER A 468 -19.48 -7.93 -0.74
CA SER A 468 -20.24 -6.68 -0.68
C SER A 468 -21.68 -6.96 -0.29
N VAL A 469 -22.15 -6.34 0.79
CA VAL A 469 -23.55 -6.31 1.22
C VAL A 469 -24.18 -5.02 0.71
N SER A 470 -25.08 -5.15 -0.26
CA SER A 470 -25.61 -3.99 -0.96
C SER A 470 -26.72 -3.29 -0.19
N ALA A 471 -26.83 -1.98 -0.41
CA ALA A 471 -28.01 -1.24 0.02
C ALA A 471 -29.28 -1.58 -0.78
N LYS A 472 -29.16 -2.25 -1.93
CA LYS A 472 -30.29 -2.73 -2.73
C LYS A 472 -30.47 -4.23 -2.45
N GLU A 473 -31.68 -4.61 -2.07
CA GLU A 473 -31.98 -6.00 -1.72
C GLU A 473 -31.66 -6.95 -2.88
N GLY A 474 -31.13 -8.14 -2.55
CA GLY A 474 -30.75 -9.16 -3.53
C GLY A 474 -29.51 -8.86 -4.38
N LYS A 475 -28.77 -7.77 -4.12
CA LYS A 475 -27.59 -7.36 -4.91
C LYS A 475 -26.24 -7.57 -4.21
N ASP A 476 -26.19 -8.44 -3.22
CA ASP A 476 -24.92 -8.81 -2.59
C ASP A 476 -24.00 -9.49 -3.61
N LYS A 477 -22.69 -9.32 -3.46
CA LYS A 477 -21.70 -9.82 -4.43
C LYS A 477 -20.48 -10.39 -3.73
N ILE A 478 -19.89 -11.42 -4.33
CA ILE A 478 -18.55 -11.87 -4.03
C ILE A 478 -17.69 -11.58 -5.25
N ARG A 479 -16.51 -11.02 -5.04
CA ARG A 479 -15.50 -10.81 -6.06
C ARG A 479 -14.23 -11.46 -5.56
N THR A 480 -13.59 -12.22 -6.44
CA THR A 480 -12.25 -12.74 -6.19
C THR A 480 -11.31 -12.18 -7.25
N TRP A 481 -10.01 -12.13 -6.94
CA TRP A 481 -8.98 -11.63 -7.85
C TRP A 481 -8.10 -12.74 -8.43
N GLY A 482 -8.35 -14.00 -8.05
CA GLY A 482 -7.99 -15.17 -8.83
C GLY A 482 -8.89 -15.33 -10.06
N ASN A 483 -8.80 -16.47 -10.74
CA ASN A 483 -9.44 -16.71 -12.05
C ASN A 483 -10.99 -16.80 -12.04
N HIS A 484 -11.69 -16.36 -10.99
CA HIS A 484 -13.09 -16.71 -10.75
C HIS A 484 -13.97 -15.57 -10.20
N TRP A 485 -14.45 -14.66 -11.05
CA TRP A 485 -15.57 -13.80 -10.66
C TRP A 485 -16.87 -14.61 -10.58
N LYS A 486 -17.57 -14.59 -9.43
CA LYS A 486 -18.85 -15.27 -9.27
C LYS A 486 -19.84 -14.36 -8.54
N PRO A 487 -21.02 -14.05 -9.10
CA PRO A 487 -22.07 -13.37 -8.35
C PRO A 487 -22.38 -14.14 -7.07
N PHE A 488 -23.00 -13.48 -6.09
CA PHE A 488 -23.37 -14.09 -4.82
C PHE A 488 -24.87 -14.42 -4.79
N PRO A 489 -25.35 -15.42 -5.56
CA PRO A 489 -26.75 -15.86 -5.53
C PRO A 489 -26.94 -16.79 -4.33
N VAL A 490 -26.49 -16.39 -3.15
CA VAL A 490 -26.97 -17.06 -1.96
C VAL A 490 -28.22 -16.28 -1.58
N ARG A 491 -29.40 -16.90 -1.75
CA ARG A 491 -30.60 -16.48 -1.00
C ARG A 491 -30.27 -16.69 0.47
N LEU A 492 -29.55 -15.74 1.03
CA LEU A 492 -29.31 -15.58 2.45
C LEU A 492 -30.67 -15.18 3.04
N ALA A 493 -31.61 -16.12 3.05
CA ALA A 493 -32.87 -16.00 3.76
C ALA A 493 -32.55 -15.74 5.25
N PRO A 494 -33.39 -14.93 5.94
CA PRO A 494 -33.17 -14.53 7.33
C PRO A 494 -32.89 -15.68 8.29
#